data_AF-A0A814QFL4-F1
#
_entry.id   AF-A0A814QFL4-F1
#
_cell.length_a   1.000
_cell.length_b   1.000
_cell.length_c   1.000
_cell.angle_alpha   90.00
_cell.angle_beta   90.00
_cell.angle_gamma   90.00
#
_symmetry.space_group_name_H-M   'P 1'
#
loop_
_entity.id
_entity.type
_entity.pdbx_description
1 polymer ?
#
loop_
_entity_poly.entity_id
_entity_poly.type
_entity_poly.pdbx_seq_one_letter_code
_entity_poly.pdbx_strand_id
1 'polypeptide(L)'
;MTLCQLFLQPDAAYSCISELGELGIVQFRDLNPNVNSFQRKYVNEVRRCEEMERKLRFLETEIKKDELPIYDPEDNPDAPKPREMIDLEATFEKLDHELKEINTNADALLRNFNELTELKHNLTMTQGFFDDAEMAFTPAHNRNQRDSDDDQVQLLYEYSMISHNKLGFITGVVPRERMVAFERMLWRVCRGNVFLRQAEIPELIEDPVSVRFFLF
;
A
#
# COMPACT_ATOMS: atom_id res chain seq x y z
N MET A 1 -49.44 -11.85 30.46
CA MET A 1 -48.70 -12.62 29.43
C MET A 1 -49.43 -13.93 29.19
N THR A 2 -49.66 -14.26 27.92
CA THR A 2 -50.41 -15.46 27.52
C THR A 2 -49.50 -16.34 26.67
N LEU A 3 -49.49 -17.64 26.95
CA LEU A 3 -48.79 -18.61 26.12
C LEU A 3 -49.67 -18.96 24.93
N CYS A 4 -49.20 -18.66 23.73
CA CYS A 4 -49.87 -18.98 22.48
C CYS A 4 -49.02 -19.98 21.69
N GLN A 5 -49.69 -20.85 20.93
CA GLN A 5 -49.04 -21.77 19.99
C GLN A 5 -49.27 -21.27 18.57
N LEU A 6 -48.19 -21.22 17.79
CA LEU A 6 -48.18 -20.63 16.45
C LEU A 6 -47.95 -21.73 15.42
N PHE A 7 -48.86 -21.85 14.44
CA PHE A 7 -48.76 -22.80 13.35
C PHE A 7 -48.53 -22.03 12.05
N LEU A 8 -47.35 -22.17 11.46
CA LEU A 8 -46.97 -21.48 10.23
C LEU A 8 -46.74 -22.47 9.10
N GLN A 9 -47.27 -22.14 7.92
CA GLN A 9 -46.87 -22.81 6.70
C GLN A 9 -45.45 -22.36 6.32
N PRO A 10 -44.57 -23.26 5.84
CA PRO A 10 -43.18 -22.92 5.53
C PRO A 10 -43.02 -21.73 4.57
N ASP A 11 -43.90 -21.59 3.59
CA ASP A 11 -43.82 -20.55 2.57
C ASP A 11 -44.20 -19.15 3.10
N ALA A 12 -45.05 -19.09 4.13
CA ALA A 12 -45.49 -17.85 4.77
C ALA A 12 -44.69 -17.52 6.04
N ALA A 13 -43.88 -18.47 6.54
CA ALA A 13 -43.21 -18.35 7.82
C ALA A 13 -42.32 -17.12 7.91
N TYR A 14 -41.58 -16.81 6.84
CA TYR A 14 -40.69 -15.65 6.80
C TYR A 14 -41.46 -14.33 6.98
N SER A 15 -42.48 -14.10 6.15
CA SER A 15 -43.26 -12.86 6.21
C SER A 15 -43.96 -12.69 7.55
N CYS A 16 -44.59 -13.74 8.08
CA CYS A 16 -45.27 -13.66 9.37
C CYS A 16 -44.29 -13.39 10.53
N ILE A 17 -43.11 -14.00 10.53
CA ILE A 17 -42.10 -13.78 11.58
C ILE A 17 -41.50 -12.37 11.47
N SER A 18 -41.30 -11.87 10.24
CA SER A 18 -40.83 -10.51 9.98
C SER A 18 -41.77 -9.46 10.58
N GLU A 19 -43.06 -9.52 10.24
CA GLU A 19 -44.08 -8.61 10.76
C GLU A 19 -44.19 -8.68 12.30
N LEU A 20 -44.08 -9.89 12.88
CA LEU A 20 -44.03 -10.05 14.33
C LEU A 20 -42.78 -9.43 14.96
N GLY A 21 -41.65 -9.45 14.25
CA GLY A 21 -40.41 -8.81 14.65
C GLY A 21 -40.52 -7.29 14.67
N GLU A 22 -41.14 -6.70 13.65
CA GLU A 22 -41.41 -5.26 13.56
C GLU A 22 -42.35 -4.78 14.68
N LEU A 23 -43.37 -5.58 15.02
CA LEU A 23 -44.26 -5.27 16.14
C LEU A 23 -43.57 -5.38 17.51
N GLY A 24 -42.58 -6.26 17.68
CA GLY A 24 -41.79 -6.39 18.91
C GLY A 24 -42.57 -6.89 20.15
N ILE A 25 -43.74 -7.51 19.97
CA ILE A 25 -44.65 -7.89 21.07
C ILE A 25 -44.55 -9.37 21.48
N VAL A 26 -43.67 -10.16 20.86
CA VAL A 26 -43.57 -11.60 21.07
C VAL A 26 -42.22 -12.01 21.63
N GLN A 27 -42.23 -13.02 22.51
CA GLN A 27 -41.03 -13.69 22.99
C GLN A 27 -41.08 -15.16 22.56
N PHE A 28 -40.13 -15.58 21.72
CA PHE A 28 -40.02 -16.98 21.29
C PHE A 28 -39.38 -17.84 22.38
N ARG A 29 -39.92 -19.05 22.55
CA ARG A 29 -39.35 -20.06 23.44
C ARG A 29 -38.68 -21.14 22.60
N ASP A 30 -37.46 -21.53 22.98
CA ASP A 30 -36.76 -22.62 22.30
C ASP A 30 -37.47 -23.96 22.58
N LEU A 31 -38.01 -24.57 21.53
CA LEU A 31 -38.64 -25.89 21.57
C LEU A 31 -37.62 -27.03 21.34
N ASN A 32 -36.41 -26.71 20.87
CA ASN A 32 -35.38 -27.67 20.50
C ASN A 32 -34.06 -27.43 21.29
N PRO A 33 -34.07 -27.44 22.63
CA PRO A 33 -32.88 -27.16 23.44
C PRO A 33 -31.80 -28.25 23.29
N ASN A 34 -32.19 -29.48 22.96
CA ASN A 34 -31.28 -30.62 22.82
C ASN A 34 -30.67 -30.74 21.41
N VAL A 35 -31.07 -29.87 20.47
CA VAL A 35 -30.57 -29.89 19.09
C VAL A 35 -29.48 -28.84 18.95
N ASN A 36 -28.29 -29.29 18.53
CA ASN A 36 -27.15 -28.41 18.28
C ASN A 36 -27.50 -27.38 17.20
N SER A 37 -26.91 -26.18 17.29
CA SER A 37 -27.13 -25.07 16.35
C SER A 37 -26.97 -25.52 14.90
N PHE A 38 -25.92 -26.27 14.57
CA PHE A 38 -25.62 -26.74 13.21
C PHE A 38 -26.61 -27.74 12.61
N GLN A 39 -27.43 -28.39 13.44
CA GLN A 39 -28.44 -29.35 12.98
C GLN A 39 -29.82 -28.71 12.81
N ARG A 40 -29.95 -27.41 13.12
CA ARG A 40 -31.20 -26.67 12.96
C ARG A 40 -31.49 -26.45 11.47
N LYS A 41 -32.79 -26.31 11.16
CA LYS A 41 -33.29 -26.27 9.78
C LYS A 41 -32.70 -25.13 8.93
N TYR A 42 -32.50 -23.95 9.52
CA TYR A 42 -32.15 -22.70 8.80
C TYR A 42 -30.69 -22.25 8.97
N VAL A 43 -29.77 -23.19 9.23
CA VAL A 43 -28.36 -22.86 9.52
C VAL A 43 -27.64 -22.26 8.32
N ASN A 44 -27.98 -22.72 7.11
CA ASN A 44 -27.31 -22.27 5.90
C ASN A 44 -27.66 -20.81 5.60
N GLU A 45 -28.91 -20.42 5.82
CA GLU A 45 -29.40 -19.06 5.66
C GLU A 45 -28.75 -18.12 6.67
N VAL A 46 -28.62 -18.55 7.93
CA VAL A 46 -27.90 -17.77 8.96
C VAL A 46 -26.43 -17.57 8.57
N ARG A 47 -25.75 -18.63 8.13
CA ARG A 47 -24.35 -18.53 7.67
C ARG A 47 -24.19 -17.59 6.47
N ARG A 48 -25.17 -17.56 5.55
CA ARG A 48 -25.18 -16.64 4.41
C ARG A 48 -25.24 -15.19 4.88
N CYS A 49 -26.08 -14.89 5.88
CA CYS A 49 -26.12 -13.56 6.50
C CYS A 49 -24.81 -13.21 7.22
N GLU A 50 -24.19 -14.15 7.95
CA GLU A 50 -22.90 -13.93 8.62
C GLU A 50 -21.79 -13.58 7.61
N GLU A 51 -21.78 -14.23 6.44
CA GLU A 51 -20.80 -13.94 5.38
C GLU A 51 -21.04 -12.56 4.74
N MET A 52 -22.30 -12.19 4.50
CA MET A 52 -22.67 -10.85 4.03
C MET A 52 -22.29 -9.77 5.05
N GLU A 53 -22.52 -10.01 6.33
CA GLU A 53 -22.12 -9.12 7.42
C GLU A 53 -20.59 -8.95 7.45
N ARG A 54 -19.83 -10.04 7.27
CA ARG A 54 -18.36 -9.97 7.18
C ARG A 54 -17.89 -9.06 6.04
N LYS A 55 -18.54 -9.14 4.86
CA LYS A 55 -18.25 -8.25 3.72
C LYS A 55 -18.57 -6.79 4.07
N LEU A 56 -19.74 -6.53 4.66
CA LEU A 56 -20.14 -5.18 5.07
C LEU A 56 -19.18 -4.56 6.11
N ARG A 57 -18.70 -5.36 7.08
CA ARG A 57 -17.70 -4.89 8.05
C ARG A 57 -16.38 -4.49 7.37
N PHE A 58 -15.95 -5.22 6.35
CA PHE A 58 -14.77 -4.85 5.57
C PHE A 58 -14.98 -3.52 4.82
N LEU A 59 -16.13 -3.36 4.15
CA LEU A 59 -16.51 -2.09 3.52
C LEU A 59 -16.53 -0.93 4.52
N GLU A 60 -17.11 -1.12 5.70
CA GLU A 60 -17.14 -0.11 6.77
C GLU A 60 -15.73 0.28 7.21
N THR A 61 -14.80 -0.68 7.34
CA THR A 61 -13.41 -0.38 7.70
C THR A 61 -12.67 0.43 6.64
N GLU A 62 -12.91 0.15 5.36
CA GLU A 62 -12.29 0.90 4.26
C GLU A 62 -12.87 2.33 4.16
N ILE A 63 -14.19 2.49 4.32
CA ILE A 63 -14.84 3.81 4.33
C ILE A 63 -14.28 4.68 5.48
N LYS A 64 -14.10 4.10 6.66
CA LYS A 64 -13.51 4.79 7.82
C LYS A 64 -12.04 5.14 7.62
N LYS A 65 -11.29 4.30 6.90
CA LYS A 65 -9.88 4.53 6.57
C LYS A 65 -9.71 5.77 5.68
N ASP A 66 -10.66 6.00 4.78
CA ASP A 66 -10.68 7.18 3.90
C ASP A 66 -11.40 8.40 4.53
N GLU A 67 -11.70 8.36 5.84
CA GLU A 67 -12.37 9.43 6.59
C GLU A 67 -13.73 9.86 6.01
N LEU A 68 -14.40 8.95 5.30
CA LEU A 68 -15.71 9.22 4.71
C LEU A 68 -16.81 9.10 5.78
N PRO A 69 -17.71 10.10 5.88
CA PRO A 69 -18.79 10.05 6.85
C PRO A 69 -19.85 9.01 6.45
N ILE A 70 -20.16 8.09 7.37
CA ILE A 70 -21.27 7.16 7.23
C ILE A 70 -22.51 7.84 7.83
N TYR A 71 -23.56 8.02 7.02
CA TYR A 71 -24.81 8.59 7.48
C TYR A 71 -25.72 7.48 7.98
N ASP A 72 -26.08 7.54 9.26
CA ASP A 72 -27.11 6.67 9.82
C ASP A 72 -28.49 7.22 9.41
N PRO A 73 -29.32 6.44 8.69
CA PRO A 73 -30.67 6.86 8.38
C PRO A 73 -31.49 7.04 9.69
N GLU A 74 -32.33 8.08 9.74
CA GLU A 74 -33.18 8.35 10.90
C GLU A 74 -34.22 7.25 11.15
N ASP A 75 -34.56 6.48 10.11
CA ASP A 75 -35.58 5.43 10.15
C ASP A 75 -34.98 4.07 9.79
N ASN A 76 -35.44 3.03 10.50
CA ASN A 76 -35.01 1.67 10.24
C ASN A 76 -35.81 1.13 9.05
N PRO A 77 -35.16 0.61 8.00
CA PRO A 77 -35.87 0.02 6.89
C PRO A 77 -36.58 -1.27 7.32
N ASP A 78 -37.70 -1.55 6.63
CA ASP A 78 -38.42 -2.82 6.76
C ASP A 78 -37.53 -4.00 6.41
N ALA A 79 -37.85 -5.19 6.93
CA ALA A 79 -37.05 -6.37 6.63
C ALA A 79 -37.16 -6.74 5.13
N PRO A 80 -36.02 -7.00 4.46
CA PRO A 80 -36.00 -7.33 3.04
C PRO A 80 -36.65 -8.69 2.77
N LYS A 81 -37.19 -8.89 1.57
CA LYS A 81 -37.78 -10.19 1.21
C LYS A 81 -36.68 -11.23 0.95
N PRO A 82 -36.96 -12.55 1.09
CA PRO A 82 -35.97 -13.60 0.84
C PRO A 82 -35.40 -13.61 -0.59
N ARG A 83 -36.16 -13.09 -1.57
CA ARG A 83 -35.68 -12.91 -2.95
C ARG A 83 -34.64 -11.80 -3.05
N GLU A 84 -34.89 -10.67 -2.40
CA GLU A 84 -33.99 -9.50 -2.38
C GLU A 84 -32.67 -9.83 -1.68
N MET A 85 -32.67 -10.77 -0.72
CA MET A 85 -31.42 -11.27 -0.12
C MET A 85 -30.44 -11.85 -1.15
N ILE A 86 -30.94 -12.47 -2.24
CA ILE A 86 -30.07 -13.04 -3.28
C ILE A 86 -29.39 -11.91 -4.06
N ASP A 87 -30.14 -10.88 -4.40
CA ASP A 87 -29.62 -9.72 -5.10
C ASP A 87 -28.62 -8.96 -4.20
N LEU A 88 -28.93 -8.80 -2.92
CA LEU A 88 -28.03 -8.19 -1.93
C LEU A 88 -26.70 -8.94 -1.82
N GLU A 89 -26.73 -10.28 -1.72
CA GLU A 89 -25.50 -11.07 -1.68
C GLU A 89 -24.62 -10.83 -2.91
N ALA A 90 -25.23 -10.85 -4.11
CA ALA A 90 -24.51 -10.60 -5.36
C ALA A 90 -23.91 -9.19 -5.40
N THR A 91 -24.65 -8.18 -4.93
CA THR A 91 -24.13 -6.80 -4.84
C THR A 91 -22.97 -6.68 -3.85
N PHE A 92 -23.07 -7.29 -2.66
CA PHE A 92 -22.02 -7.25 -1.65
C PHE A 92 -20.77 -8.03 -2.10
N GLU A 93 -20.93 -9.14 -2.81
CA GLU A 93 -19.81 -9.87 -3.39
C GLU A 93 -19.08 -9.06 -4.46
N LYS A 94 -19.84 -8.41 -5.35
CA LYS A 94 -19.27 -7.53 -6.36
C LYS A 94 -18.50 -6.37 -5.72
N LEU A 95 -19.09 -5.69 -4.75
CA LEU A 95 -18.45 -4.58 -4.05
C LEU A 95 -17.20 -5.01 -3.29
N ASP A 96 -17.23 -6.15 -2.59
CA ASP A 96 -16.07 -6.71 -1.89
C ASP A 96 -14.92 -7.03 -2.87
N HIS A 97 -15.23 -7.57 -4.05
CA HIS A 97 -14.23 -7.86 -5.07
C HIS A 97 -13.65 -6.59 -5.68
N GLU A 98 -14.50 -5.65 -6.11
CA GLU A 98 -14.09 -4.38 -6.71
C GLU A 98 -13.19 -3.58 -5.76
N LEU A 99 -13.56 -3.50 -4.47
CA LEU A 99 -12.79 -2.75 -3.49
C LEU A 99 -11.41 -3.38 -3.23
N LYS A 100 -11.35 -4.72 -3.14
CA LYS A 100 -10.07 -5.44 -3.00
C LYS A 100 -9.18 -5.24 -4.22
N GLU A 101 -9.76 -5.33 -5.42
CA GLU A 101 -9.02 -5.12 -6.66
C GLU A 101 -8.47 -3.68 -6.74
N ILE A 102 -9.31 -2.68 -6.46
CA ILE A 102 -8.91 -1.27 -6.42
C ILE A 102 -7.78 -1.06 -5.41
N ASN A 103 -7.87 -1.61 -4.20
CA ASN A 103 -6.82 -1.48 -3.20
C ASN A 103 -5.51 -2.09 -3.67
N THR A 104 -5.53 -3.30 -4.24
CA THR A 104 -4.31 -3.92 -4.78
C THR A 104 -3.71 -3.12 -5.95
N ASN A 105 -4.54 -2.55 -6.81
CA ASN A 105 -4.11 -1.74 -7.93
C ASN A 105 -3.56 -0.39 -7.47
N ALA A 106 -4.15 0.23 -6.45
CA ALA A 106 -3.68 1.47 -5.85
C ALA A 106 -2.31 1.28 -5.20
N ASP A 107 -2.13 0.19 -4.42
CA ASP A 107 -0.84 -0.16 -3.80
C ASP A 107 0.25 -0.42 -4.86
N ALA A 108 -0.09 -1.15 -5.93
CA ALA A 108 0.83 -1.40 -7.03
C ALA A 108 1.20 -0.12 -7.79
N LEU A 109 0.23 0.77 -8.02
CA LEU A 109 0.45 2.04 -8.69
C LEU A 109 1.35 2.96 -7.85
N LEU A 110 1.12 3.03 -6.54
CA LEU A 110 1.94 3.82 -5.63
C LEU A 110 3.39 3.32 -5.60
N ARG A 111 3.60 1.99 -5.55
CA ARG A 111 4.93 1.38 -5.67
C ARG A 111 5.64 1.79 -6.96
N ASN A 112 4.97 1.62 -8.11
CA ASN A 112 5.53 1.96 -9.41
C ASN A 112 5.85 3.46 -9.51
N PHE A 113 4.98 4.33 -8.97
CA PHE A 113 5.20 5.77 -8.95
C PHE A 113 6.42 6.15 -8.12
N ASN A 114 6.59 5.54 -6.94
CA ASN A 114 7.73 5.79 -6.07
C ASN A 114 9.05 5.31 -6.71
N GLU A 115 9.07 4.10 -7.26
CA GLU A 115 10.24 3.55 -7.97
C GLU A 115 10.68 4.46 -9.13
N LEU A 116 9.72 4.96 -9.93
CA LEU A 116 10.00 5.87 -11.03
C LEU A 116 10.46 7.25 -10.55
N THR A 117 9.93 7.74 -9.44
CA THR A 117 10.31 9.03 -8.85
C THR A 117 11.74 8.97 -8.29
N GLU A 118 12.09 7.89 -7.60
CA GLU A 118 13.45 7.61 -7.15
C GLU A 118 14.42 7.53 -8.34
N LEU A 119 14.07 6.79 -9.39
CA LEU A 119 14.91 6.67 -10.59
C LEU A 119 15.10 8.02 -11.29
N LYS A 120 14.04 8.83 -11.41
CA LYS A 120 14.10 10.18 -11.99
C LYS A 120 15.06 11.08 -11.20
N HIS A 121 14.99 11.09 -9.87
CA HIS A 121 15.91 11.85 -9.04
C HIS A 121 17.34 11.35 -9.16
N ASN A 122 17.53 10.02 -9.19
CA ASN A 122 18.84 9.42 -9.38
C ASN A 122 19.48 9.88 -10.70
N LEU A 123 18.73 9.85 -11.80
CA LEU A 123 19.22 10.31 -13.11
C LEU A 123 19.54 11.81 -13.13
N THR A 124 18.69 12.64 -12.52
CA THR A 124 18.89 14.10 -12.52
C THR A 124 20.14 14.49 -11.71
N MET A 125 20.33 13.87 -10.54
CA MET A 125 21.49 14.15 -9.68
C MET A 125 22.79 13.58 -10.25
N THR A 126 22.73 12.43 -10.91
CA THR A 126 23.90 11.82 -11.57
C THR A 126 24.30 12.58 -12.82
N GLN A 127 23.36 13.18 -13.55
CA GLN A 127 23.69 14.03 -14.69
C GLN A 127 24.51 15.26 -14.25
N GLY A 128 24.05 15.98 -13.22
CA GLY A 128 24.82 17.11 -12.65
C GLY A 128 26.20 16.70 -12.13
N PHE A 129 26.33 15.45 -11.64
CA PHE A 129 27.63 14.90 -11.25
C PHE A 129 28.61 14.77 -12.41
N PHE A 130 28.17 14.23 -13.56
CA PHE A 130 29.03 14.08 -14.72
C PHE A 130 29.38 15.43 -15.35
N ASP A 131 28.44 16.37 -15.37
CA ASP A 131 28.68 17.73 -15.87
C ASP A 131 29.75 18.47 -15.01
N ASP A 132 29.67 18.37 -13.67
CA ASP A 132 30.68 18.90 -12.74
C ASP A 132 32.07 18.25 -12.96
N ALA A 133 32.09 16.94 -13.18
CA ALA A 133 33.33 16.19 -13.41
C ALA A 133 33.97 16.58 -14.74
N GLU A 134 33.20 16.71 -15.82
CA GLU A 134 33.71 17.18 -17.11
C GLU A 134 34.30 18.59 -16.99
N MET A 135 33.64 19.50 -16.27
CA MET A 135 34.18 20.85 -16.01
C MET A 135 35.50 20.83 -15.21
N ALA A 136 35.63 19.95 -14.22
CA ALA A 136 36.87 19.80 -13.45
C ALA A 136 38.03 19.18 -14.26
N PHE A 137 37.71 18.38 -15.29
CA PHE A 137 38.70 17.76 -16.19
C PHE A 137 38.96 18.54 -17.48
N THR A 138 38.18 19.59 -17.80
CA THR A 138 38.56 20.51 -18.88
C THR A 138 39.74 21.38 -18.44
N PRO A 139 40.93 21.25 -19.05
CA PRO A 139 41.98 22.22 -18.80
C PRO A 139 41.51 23.52 -19.44
N ALA A 140 41.26 24.54 -18.62
CA ALA A 140 41.19 25.91 -19.08
C ALA A 140 42.53 26.21 -19.77
N HIS A 141 42.55 26.05 -21.09
CA HIS A 141 43.69 26.32 -21.95
C HIS A 141 43.85 27.84 -22.07
N ASN A 142 44.08 28.51 -20.95
CA ASN A 142 44.37 29.93 -20.92
C ASN A 142 45.87 30.13 -20.76
N ARG A 143 46.50 30.13 -21.93
CA ARG A 143 47.76 30.77 -22.31
C ARG A 143 48.23 31.83 -21.31
N ASN A 144 49.43 31.60 -20.75
CA ASN A 144 50.56 32.53 -20.60
C ASN A 144 51.22 32.42 -19.22
N GLN A 145 52.16 31.49 -19.06
CA GLN A 145 53.49 31.82 -18.54
C GLN A 145 54.43 30.62 -18.70
N ARG A 146 55.59 30.92 -19.28
CA ARG A 146 56.77 30.07 -19.36
C ARG A 146 57.34 29.94 -17.94
N ASP A 147 57.69 28.73 -17.53
CA ASP A 147 59.07 28.36 -17.17
C ASP A 147 59.10 26.95 -16.53
N SER A 148 59.92 26.10 -17.15
CA SER A 148 60.70 24.99 -16.58
C SER A 148 60.09 24.09 -15.49
N ASP A 149 59.57 22.94 -15.91
CA ASP A 149 59.83 21.56 -15.37
C ASP A 149 58.67 20.61 -15.75
N ASP A 150 58.36 20.51 -17.05
CA ASP A 150 57.12 19.90 -17.56
C ASP A 150 57.13 18.35 -17.68
N ASP A 151 58.27 17.67 -17.55
CA ASP A 151 58.30 16.22 -17.80
C ASP A 151 57.60 15.38 -16.69
N GLN A 152 57.54 15.87 -15.44
CA GLN A 152 56.82 15.15 -14.36
C GLN A 152 55.30 15.38 -14.38
N VAL A 153 54.86 16.58 -14.77
CA VAL A 153 53.43 16.90 -14.86
C VAL A 153 52.84 16.21 -16.09
N GLN A 154 53.58 16.16 -17.19
CA GLN A 154 53.14 15.48 -18.42
C GLN A 154 53.00 13.96 -18.23
N LEU A 155 53.89 13.30 -17.46
CA LEU A 155 53.76 11.88 -17.11
C LEU A 155 52.58 11.56 -16.18
N LEU A 156 52.24 12.45 -15.24
CA LEU A 156 51.02 12.30 -14.42
C LEU A 156 49.74 12.46 -15.26
N TYR A 157 49.75 13.39 -16.22
CA TYR A 157 48.68 13.56 -17.19
C TYR A 157 48.55 12.36 -18.12
N GLU A 158 49.67 11.82 -18.59
CA GLU A 158 49.70 10.63 -19.45
C GLU A 158 49.24 9.39 -18.67
N TYR A 159 49.56 9.25 -17.37
CA TYR A 159 49.00 8.20 -16.53
C TYR A 159 47.49 8.36 -16.28
N SER A 160 46.98 9.60 -16.21
CA SER A 160 45.54 9.88 -16.11
C SER A 160 44.78 9.63 -17.42
N MET A 161 45.44 9.79 -18.58
CA MET A 161 44.86 9.48 -19.88
C MET A 161 45.00 8.00 -20.26
N ILE A 162 46.09 7.33 -19.86
CA ILE A 162 46.29 5.88 -20.04
C ILE A 162 45.36 5.09 -19.12
N SER A 163 45.01 5.66 -17.96
CA SER A 163 44.01 5.10 -17.06
C SER A 163 42.60 5.55 -17.46
N HIS A 164 42.19 5.28 -18.69
CA HIS A 164 40.78 4.96 -18.97
C HIS A 164 40.39 3.64 -18.28
N ASN A 165 40.74 3.49 -16.99
CA ASN A 165 40.11 2.56 -16.10
C ASN A 165 38.67 3.03 -16.06
N LYS A 166 37.82 2.38 -16.86
CA LYS A 166 36.37 2.52 -16.80
C LYS A 166 35.95 2.28 -15.36
N LEU A 167 35.88 3.34 -14.58
CA LEU A 167 35.31 3.33 -13.25
C LEU A 167 33.85 2.95 -13.45
N GLY A 168 33.50 1.72 -13.05
CA GLY A 168 32.11 1.34 -12.91
C GLY A 168 31.53 2.16 -11.76
N PHE A 169 30.43 2.86 -12.01
CA PHE A 169 29.68 3.54 -10.97
C PHE A 169 28.37 2.81 -10.73
N ILE A 170 27.92 2.82 -9.47
CA ILE A 170 26.62 2.32 -9.06
C ILE A 170 25.93 3.48 -8.37
N THR A 171 24.69 3.72 -8.75
CA THR A 171 23.86 4.76 -8.15
C THR A 171 22.61 4.11 -7.57
N GLY A 172 22.14 4.65 -6.45
CA GLY A 172 20.99 4.11 -5.75
C GLY A 172 20.48 5.10 -4.71
N VAL A 173 19.41 4.71 -4.04
CA VAL A 173 18.74 5.51 -3.01
C VAL A 173 18.82 4.74 -1.69
N VAL A 174 19.13 5.42 -0.59
CA VAL A 174 19.31 4.83 0.74
C VAL A 174 18.61 5.71 1.76
N PRO A 175 17.80 5.16 2.69
CA PRO A 175 17.16 5.97 3.72
C PRO A 175 18.20 6.75 4.54
N ARG A 176 17.93 8.05 4.78
CA ARG A 176 18.88 8.95 5.45
C ARG A 176 19.38 8.43 6.80
N GLU A 177 18.50 7.77 7.56
CA GLU A 177 18.84 7.15 8.86
C GLU A 177 19.93 6.07 8.77
N ARG A 178 20.05 5.39 7.63
CA ARG A 178 20.99 4.30 7.41
C ARG A 178 22.26 4.74 6.66
N MET A 179 22.30 5.98 6.18
CA MET A 179 23.39 6.47 5.33
C MET A 179 24.77 6.33 5.99
N VAL A 180 24.88 6.74 7.26
CA VAL A 180 26.16 6.66 8.01
C VAL A 180 26.61 5.21 8.22
N ALA A 181 25.68 4.28 8.44
CA ALA A 181 25.99 2.86 8.59
C ALA A 181 26.44 2.25 7.26
N PHE A 182 25.77 2.62 6.16
CA PHE A 182 26.10 2.19 4.80
C PHE A 182 27.50 2.65 4.39
N GLU A 183 27.83 3.92 4.55
CA GLU A 183 29.17 4.47 4.24
C GLU A 183 30.28 3.74 5.00
N ARG A 184 30.10 3.55 6.32
CA ARG A 184 31.08 2.84 7.16
C ARG A 184 31.27 1.39 6.72
N MET A 185 30.19 0.72 6.32
CA MET A 185 30.26 -0.65 5.81
C MET A 185 31.01 -0.69 4.47
N LEU A 186 30.66 0.19 3.53
CA LEU A 186 31.28 0.29 2.21
C LEU A 186 32.78 0.56 2.34
N TRP A 187 33.18 1.50 3.19
CA TRP A 187 34.58 1.83 3.46
C TRP A 187 35.38 0.62 3.98
N ARG A 188 34.80 -0.15 4.92
CA ARG A 188 35.44 -1.33 5.51
C ARG A 188 35.60 -2.46 4.50
N VAL A 189 34.59 -2.72 3.69
CA VAL A 189 34.60 -3.81 2.69
C VAL A 189 35.55 -3.47 1.54
N CYS A 190 35.49 -2.23 1.04
CA CYS A 190 36.33 -1.77 -0.06
C CYS A 190 37.75 -1.36 0.38
N ARG A 191 38.08 -1.46 1.68
CA ARG A 191 39.38 -1.10 2.26
C ARG A 191 39.85 0.32 1.89
N GLY A 192 38.92 1.25 1.83
CA GLY A 192 39.18 2.64 1.46
C GLY A 192 39.26 2.94 -0.05
N ASN A 193 39.11 1.93 -0.91
CA ASN A 193 39.09 2.11 -2.37
C ASN A 193 37.66 2.37 -2.88
N VAL A 194 36.94 3.33 -2.28
CA VAL A 194 35.60 3.70 -2.71
C VAL A 194 35.43 5.22 -2.68
N PHE A 195 34.88 5.76 -3.75
CA PHE A 195 34.45 7.16 -3.83
C PHE A 195 32.94 7.20 -3.68
N LEU A 196 32.47 7.81 -2.60
CA LEU A 196 31.06 7.97 -2.29
C LEU A 196 30.71 9.45 -2.38
N ARG A 197 29.64 9.77 -3.11
CA ARG A 197 29.04 11.11 -3.15
C ARG A 197 27.56 10.95 -2.83
N GLN A 198 27.06 11.82 -1.97
CA GLN A 198 25.66 11.81 -1.51
C GLN A 198 24.98 13.11 -1.94
N ALA A 199 23.69 13.02 -2.23
CA ALA A 199 22.81 14.15 -2.51
C ALA A 199 21.47 13.84 -1.84
N GLU A 200 20.92 14.81 -1.12
CA GLU A 200 19.63 14.65 -0.43
C GLU A 200 18.48 14.88 -1.42
N ILE A 201 17.45 14.04 -1.36
CA ILE A 201 16.18 14.19 -2.07
C ILE A 201 15.23 14.94 -1.13
N PRO A 202 14.79 16.17 -1.49
CA PRO A 202 13.96 16.98 -0.61
C PRO A 202 12.50 16.49 -0.51
N GLU A 203 12.04 15.67 -1.46
CA GLU A 203 10.69 15.11 -1.47
C GLU A 203 10.58 13.91 -0.52
N LEU A 204 9.55 13.93 0.33
CA LEU A 204 9.22 12.80 1.21
C LEU A 204 8.54 11.72 0.36
N ILE A 205 9.25 10.61 0.15
CA ILE A 205 8.69 9.45 -0.54
C ILE A 205 8.16 8.49 0.52
N GLU A 206 6.89 8.14 0.40
CA GLU A 206 6.21 7.23 1.34
C GLU A 206 6.51 5.78 0.97
N ASP A 207 7.06 5.00 1.90
CA ASP A 207 7.34 3.59 1.65
C ASP A 207 6.04 2.76 1.74
N PRO A 208 5.59 2.10 0.65
CA PRO A 208 4.38 1.29 0.62
C PRO A 208 4.46 0.02 1.48
N VAL A 209 5.63 -0.32 2.04
CA VAL A 209 5.82 -1.46 2.94
C VAL A 209 5.88 -1.05 4.41
N SER A 210 6.30 0.19 4.71
CA SER A 210 6.54 0.62 6.09
C SER A 210 5.57 1.67 6.63
N VAL A 211 4.70 2.26 5.80
CA VAL A 211 3.82 3.41 6.19
C VAL A 211 4.64 4.43 7.01
N ARG A 212 5.82 4.75 6.49
CA ARG A 212 6.75 5.73 7.06
C ARG A 212 7.27 6.59 5.94
N PHE A 213 7.19 7.90 6.14
CA PHE A 213 7.85 8.87 5.30
C PHE A 213 9.35 8.81 5.57
N PHE A 214 10.14 8.61 4.53
CA PHE A 214 11.58 8.73 4.61
C PHE A 214 12.05 9.95 3.83
N LEU A 215 12.95 10.70 4.44
CA LEU A 215 13.87 11.56 3.71
C LEU A 215 15.00 10.67 3.20
N PHE A 216 15.30 10.78 1.92
CA PHE A 216 16.37 10.04 1.26
C PHE A 216 17.57 10.94 1.00
#